data_AF-A0A5N1J6H8-F1
#
_entry.id   AF-A0A5N1J6H8-F1
#
_cell.length_a   1.000
_cell.length_b   1.000
_cell.length_c   1.000
_cell.angle_alpha   90.00
_cell.angle_beta   90.00
_cell.angle_gamma   90.00
#
_symmetry.space_group_name_H-M   'P 1'
#
loop_
_entity.id
_entity.type
_entity.pdbx_description
1 polymer ?
#
loop_
_entity_poly.entity_id
_entity_poly.type
_entity_poly.pdbx_seq_one_letter_code
_entity_poly.pdbx_strand_id
1 'polypeptide(L)'
;MEANEVETEKVQKAEPVIARFSRWRDGQGQLFLVLYKVGGFDVGGTWRVKQIGFLNIDEEQPREVPLREFQDWIEAGILTRFTGVIGL
;
A
#
# COMPACT_ATOMS: atom_id res chain seq x y z
N MET A 1 17.82 43.59 22.25
CA MET A 1 17.32 42.31 22.78
C MET A 1 16.59 41.64 21.62
N GLU A 2 17.29 40.80 20.87
CA GLU A 2 16.70 40.05 19.76
C GLU A 2 16.13 38.75 20.32
N ALA A 3 14.83 38.55 20.15
CA ALA A 3 14.18 37.29 20.44
C ALA A 3 14.46 36.35 19.26
N ASN A 4 15.34 35.38 19.47
CA ASN A 4 15.45 34.25 18.55
C ASN A 4 14.19 33.40 18.68
N GLU A 5 13.31 33.49 17.70
CA GLU A 5 12.20 32.56 17.53
C GLU A 5 12.78 31.19 17.16
N VAL A 6 12.65 30.24 18.09
CA VAL A 6 12.94 28.84 17.82
C VAL A 6 11.78 28.31 16.98
N GLU A 7 11.98 28.21 15.66
CA GLU A 7 11.10 27.45 14.78
C GLU A 7 11.05 26.00 15.27
N THR A 8 9.97 25.65 15.98
CA THR A 8 9.67 24.26 16.29
C THR A 8 9.32 23.54 14.99
N GLU A 9 10.28 22.78 14.45
CA GLU A 9 10.01 21.77 13.43
C GLU A 9 8.89 20.86 13.94
N LYS A 10 7.72 20.95 13.29
CA LYS A 10 6.66 19.96 13.48
C LYS A 10 7.18 18.64 12.94
N VAL A 11 7.61 17.75 13.84
CA VAL A 11 7.91 16.36 13.50
C VAL A 11 6.62 15.75 12.94
N GLN A 12 6.55 15.63 11.61
CA GLN A 12 5.45 14.95 10.92
C GLN A 12 5.51 13.49 11.36
N LYS A 13 4.55 13.09 12.21
CA LYS A 13 4.48 11.73 12.72
C LYS A 13 4.28 10.79 11.53
N ALA A 14 5.28 9.95 11.23
CA ALA A 14 5.22 9.01 10.11
C ALA A 14 3.95 8.17 10.20
N GLU A 15 3.23 8.04 9.08
CA GLU A 15 2.02 7.21 9.00
C GLU A 15 2.42 5.73 9.23
N PRO A 16 1.80 5.00 10.17
CA PRO A 16 2.14 3.59 10.34
C PRO A 16 1.82 2.74 9.11
N VAL A 17 2.73 1.80 8.86
CA VAL A 17 2.70 0.89 7.72
C VAL A 17 2.38 -0.52 8.21
N ILE A 18 1.34 -1.15 7.66
CA ILE A 18 1.07 -2.58 7.89
C ILE A 18 1.64 -3.37 6.71
N ALA A 19 2.76 -4.04 6.93
CA ALA A 19 3.33 -4.95 5.93
C ALA A 19 2.52 -6.26 5.90
N ARG A 20 1.88 -6.56 4.77
CA ARG A 20 1.21 -7.85 4.56
C ARG A 20 1.39 -8.29 3.12
N PHE A 21 2.05 -9.43 2.96
CA PHE A 21 2.30 -10.01 1.66
C PHE A 21 1.11 -10.83 1.16
N SER A 22 0.67 -10.56 -0.06
CA SER A 22 -0.28 -11.42 -0.77
C SER A 22 0.02 -11.45 -2.26
N ARG A 23 -0.13 -12.63 -2.85
CA ARG A 23 0.15 -12.91 -4.26
C ARG A 23 -1.14 -12.82 -5.07
N TRP A 24 -1.06 -12.13 -6.20
CA TRP A 24 -2.16 -11.88 -7.11
C TRP A 24 -1.72 -12.17 -8.52
N ARG A 25 -2.69 -12.48 -9.39
CA ARG A 25 -2.48 -12.70 -10.81
C ARG A 25 -3.55 -11.99 -11.60
N ASP A 26 -3.19 -11.34 -12.69
CA ASP A 26 -4.16 -10.73 -13.59
C ASP A 26 -4.72 -11.73 -14.62
N GLY A 27 -5.59 -11.22 -15.51
CA GLY A 27 -6.15 -12.00 -16.62
C GLY A 27 -5.14 -12.40 -17.70
N GLN A 28 -3.96 -11.80 -17.73
CA GLN A 28 -2.88 -12.12 -18.68
C GLN A 28 -1.85 -13.10 -18.11
N GLY A 29 -1.94 -13.40 -16.81
CA GLY A 29 -1.04 -14.30 -16.10
C GLY A 29 0.11 -13.59 -15.39
N GLN A 30 0.17 -12.26 -15.44
CA GLN A 30 1.18 -11.46 -14.76
C GLN A 30 0.97 -11.53 -13.24
N LEU A 31 2.08 -11.65 -12.51
CA LEU A 31 2.06 -11.83 -11.06
C LEU A 31 2.34 -10.52 -10.34
N PHE A 32 1.57 -10.28 -9.29
CA PHE A 32 1.69 -9.10 -8.44
C PHE A 32 1.86 -9.51 -6.97
N LEU A 33 2.76 -8.82 -6.28
CA LEU A 33 2.97 -8.92 -4.85
C LEU A 33 2.43 -7.66 -4.19
N VAL A 34 1.37 -7.78 -3.39
CA VAL A 34 1.04 -6.71 -2.43
C VAL A 34 2.10 -6.75 -1.34
N LEU A 35 2.76 -5.63 -1.09
CA LEU A 35 3.90 -5.52 -0.17
C LEU A 35 3.48 -4.93 1.18
N TYR A 36 2.72 -3.84 1.13
CA TYR A 36 2.28 -3.13 2.31
C TYR A 36 0.94 -2.44 2.09
N LYS A 37 0.27 -2.20 3.21
CA LYS A 37 -0.95 -1.39 3.31
C LYS A 37 -0.58 -0.13 4.08
N VAL A 38 -0.52 1.00 3.39
CA VAL A 38 -0.34 2.31 4.04
C VAL A 38 -1.71 2.76 4.50
N GLY A 39 -1.84 2.98 5.81
CA GLY A 39 -3.04 3.54 6.40
C GLY A 39 -2.80 4.95 6.88
N GLY A 40 -3.85 5.74 6.89
CA GLY A 40 -3.79 7.08 7.43
C GLY A 40 -5.16 7.55 7.89
N PHE A 41 -5.10 8.66 8.62
CA PHE A 41 -6.13 9.35 9.39
C PHE A 41 -6.94 8.47 10.36
N ASP A 42 -6.89 8.91 11.61
CA ASP A 42 -7.73 8.45 12.69
C ASP A 42 -9.17 8.97 12.49
N VAL A 43 -10.09 8.08 12.08
CA VAL A 43 -11.54 8.37 12.13
C VAL A 43 -12.10 7.58 13.31
N GLY A 44 -12.24 8.24 14.46
CA GLY A 44 -12.88 7.68 15.65
C GLY A 44 -12.09 6.56 16.35
N GLY A 45 -10.76 6.66 16.40
CA GLY A 45 -9.85 5.69 17.01
C GLY A 45 -9.51 4.49 16.12
N THR A 46 -10.09 4.41 14.91
CA THR A 46 -9.93 3.25 14.03
C THR A 46 -8.99 3.56 12.87
N TRP A 47 -7.86 2.84 12.85
CA TRP A 47 -6.91 2.84 11.75
C TRP A 47 -7.50 2.26 10.48
N ARG A 48 -7.46 3.01 9.38
CA ARG A 48 -7.90 2.54 8.05
C ARG A 48 -6.78 2.63 7.02
N VAL A 49 -6.73 1.61 6.17
CA VAL A 49 -5.81 1.55 5.03
C VAL A 49 -6.30 2.54 3.97
N LYS A 50 -5.41 3.41 3.50
CA LYS A 50 -5.69 4.37 2.42
C LYS A 50 -5.14 3.89 1.09
N GLN A 51 -3.95 3.30 1.10
CA GLN A 51 -3.22 2.91 -0.09
C GLN A 51 -2.65 1.51 0.03
N ILE A 52 -2.49 0.88 -1.13
CA ILE A 52 -1.89 -0.42 -1.30
C ILE A 52 -0.61 -0.23 -2.10
N GLY A 53 0.51 -0.60 -1.49
CA GLY A 53 1.79 -0.76 -2.19
C GLY A 53 1.87 -2.16 -2.78
N PHE A 54 2.14 -2.26 -4.08
CA PHE A 54 2.27 -3.52 -4.78
C PHE A 54 3.42 -3.49 -5.78
N LEU A 55 3.93 -4.66 -6.14
CA LEU A 55 5.01 -4.84 -7.10
C LEU A 55 4.53 -5.83 -8.17
N ASN A 56 4.61 -5.40 -9.42
CA ASN A 56 4.62 -6.32 -10.55
C ASN A 56 5.98 -7.03 -10.56
N ILE A 57 6.01 -8.36 -10.58
CA ILE A 57 7.28 -9.10 -10.42
C ILE A 57 8.28 -8.87 -11.56
N ASP A 58 7.79 -8.42 -12.71
CA ASP A 58 8.61 -8.10 -13.89
C ASP A 58 9.21 -6.68 -13.82
N GLU A 59 8.83 -5.91 -12.81
CA GLU A 59 9.26 -4.53 -12.60
C GLU A 59 10.18 -4.41 -11.38
N GLU A 60 11.05 -3.40 -11.39
CA GLU A 60 12.00 -3.16 -10.29
C GLU A 60 11.42 -2.28 -9.17
N GLN A 61 10.39 -1.49 -9.47
CA GLN A 61 9.86 -0.48 -8.55
C GLN A 61 8.43 -0.79 -8.11
N PRO A 62 8.15 -0.72 -6.79
CA PRO A 62 6.78 -0.77 -6.28
C PRO A 62 5.95 0.40 -6.79
N ARG A 63 4.65 0.17 -6.93
CA ARG A 63 3.63 1.16 -7.24
C ARG A 63 2.63 1.25 -6.09
N GLU A 64 1.96 2.39 -5.99
CA GLU A 64 0.93 2.62 -5.00
C GLU A 64 -0.39 3.00 -5.66
N VAL A 65 -1.49 2.44 -5.16
CA VAL A 65 -2.85 2.83 -5.54
C VAL A 65 -3.73 3.03 -4.32
N PRO A 66 -4.79 3.87 -4.40
CA PRO A 66 -5.82 3.90 -3.38
C PRO A 66 -6.40 2.52 -3.08
N LEU A 67 -6.73 2.25 -1.82
CA LEU A 67 -7.36 0.99 -1.41
C LEU A 67 -8.62 0.71 -2.22
N ARG A 68 -9.42 1.74 -2.50
CA ARG A 68 -10.68 1.61 -3.25
C ARG A 68 -10.42 1.10 -4.66
N GLU A 69 -9.45 1.66 -5.36
CA GLU A 69 -9.07 1.23 -6.70
C GLU A 69 -8.60 -0.23 -6.72
N PHE A 70 -7.76 -0.62 -5.75
CA PHE A 70 -7.33 -2.01 -5.61
C PHE A 70 -8.50 -2.97 -5.34
N GLN A 71 -9.51 -2.54 -4.57
CA GLN A 71 -10.73 -3.31 -4.32
C GLN A 71 -11.57 -3.44 -5.59
N ASP A 72 -11.72 -2.36 -6.36
CA ASP A 72 -12.46 -2.37 -7.62
C ASP A 72 -11.83 -3.36 -8.62
N TRP A 73 -10.50 -3.50 -8.66
CA TRP A 73 -9.82 -4.52 -9.48
C TRP A 73 -10.15 -5.96 -9.07
N ILE A 74 -10.31 -6.22 -7.77
CA ILE A 74 -10.68 -7.55 -7.26
C ILE A 74 -12.14 -7.84 -7.60
N GLU A 75 -13.04 -6.88 -7.34
CA GLU A 75 -14.48 -6.99 -7.61
C GLU A 75 -14.75 -7.17 -9.11
N ALA A 76 -13.99 -6.49 -9.97
CA ALA A 76 -14.06 -6.65 -11.42
C ALA A 76 -13.40 -7.93 -11.94
N GLY A 77 -12.75 -8.73 -11.08
CA GLY A 77 -12.04 -9.94 -11.48
C GLY A 77 -10.75 -9.69 -12.27
N ILE A 78 -10.26 -8.45 -12.31
CA ILE A 78 -9.00 -8.07 -12.96
C ILE A 78 -7.83 -8.72 -12.22
N LEU A 79 -7.86 -8.69 -10.88
CA LEU A 79 -6.88 -9.36 -10.03
C LEU A 79 -7.52 -10.50 -9.25
N THR A 80 -6.96 -11.69 -9.42
CA THR A 80 -7.36 -12.89 -8.68
C THR A 80 -6.29 -13.28 -7.70
N ARG A 81 -6.70 -13.68 -6.49
CA ARG A 81 -5.73 -14.10 -5.46
C ARG A 81 -5.14 -15.44 -5.84
N PHE A 82 -3.82 -15.51 -5.88
CA PHE A 82 -3.09 -16.72 -6.21
C PHE A 82 -2.54 -17.39 -4.95
N THR A 83 -2.91 -18.66 -4.73
CA THR A 83 -2.45 -19.47 -3.59
C THR A 83 -1.49 -20.59 -3.99
N GLY A 84 -1.25 -20.78 -5.30
CA GLY A 84 -0.38 -21.84 -5.80
C GLY A 84 1.09 -21.67 -5.43
N VAL A 85 1.88 -22.71 -5.67
CA VAL A 85 3.35 -22.66 -5.57
C VAL A 85 3.88 -21.96 -6.83
N ILE A 86 4.79 -21.01 -6.67
CA ILE A 86 5.55 -20.46 -7.80
C ILE A 86 6.66 -21.48 -8.05
N GLY A 87 6.55 -22.26 -9.13
CA GLY A 87 7.69 -23.04 -9.61
C GLY A 87 8.71 -22.07 -10.19
N LEU A 88 9.88 -21.98 -9.57
CA LEU A 88 11.05 -21.29 -10.11
C LEU A 88 11.77 -22.21 -11.10
#